data_AF-A0A316ID88-F1
#
_entry.id   AF-A0A316ID88-F1
#
_cell.length_a   1.000
_cell.length_b   1.000
_cell.length_c   1.000
_cell.angle_alpha   90.00
_cell.angle_beta   90.00
_cell.angle_gamma   90.00
#
_symmetry.space_group_name_H-M   'P 1'
#
loop_
_entity.id
_entity.type
_entity.pdbx_description
1 polymer ?
#
loop_
_entity_poly.entity_id
_entity_poly.type
_entity_poly.pdbx_seq_one_letter_code
_entity_poly.pdbx_strand_id
1 'polypeptide(L)'
;MLESYVDPAQDPVLARALSGTLRDEWKPAADAMASARSWDRRAYVVLTLAAAAARRDVWLTNWREAKPGDRDAAAVHAAMVALQAS
;
A
#
# COMPACT_ATOMS: atom_id res chain seq x y z
N MET A 1 -7.43 -15.93 -2.00
CA MET A 1 -6.46 -15.59 -0.94
C MET A 1 -5.09 -15.45 -1.60
N LEU A 2 -4.68 -14.24 -2.00
CA LEU A 2 -3.37 -14.02 -2.61
C LEU A 2 -2.35 -13.91 -1.48
N GLU A 3 -1.61 -14.99 -1.21
CA GLU A 3 -0.33 -14.88 -0.50
C GLU A 3 0.69 -14.25 -1.46
N SER A 4 0.60 -12.94 -1.68
CA SER A 4 1.69 -12.21 -2.33
C SER A 4 2.81 -12.03 -1.33
N TYR A 5 3.65 -13.06 -1.16
CA TYR A 5 5.00 -12.85 -0.63
C TYR A 5 5.75 -12.01 -1.66
N VAL A 6 5.79 -10.70 -1.45
CA VAL A 6 6.71 -9.83 -2.18
C VAL A 6 8.11 -10.30 -1.84
N ASP A 7 8.82 -10.87 -2.81
CA ASP A 7 10.21 -11.28 -2.63
C ASP A 7 11.08 -10.02 -2.49
N PRO A 8 11.72 -9.78 -1.33
CA PRO A 8 12.56 -8.60 -1.13
C PRO A 8 13.75 -8.52 -2.10
N ALA A 9 14.23 -9.63 -2.64
CA ALA A 9 15.31 -9.64 -3.62
C ALA A 9 14.85 -9.12 -4.99
N GLN A 10 13.58 -9.33 -5.35
CA GLN A 10 13.00 -8.88 -6.61
C GLN A 10 12.36 -7.48 -6.50
N ASP A 11 11.82 -7.15 -5.33
CA ASP A 11 11.13 -5.88 -5.10
C ASP A 11 11.41 -5.31 -3.69
N PRO A 12 12.63 -4.78 -3.47
CA PRO A 12 13.03 -4.25 -2.17
C PRO A 12 12.20 -3.04 -1.73
N VAL A 13 11.67 -2.26 -2.69
CA VAL A 13 10.86 -1.07 -2.40
C VAL A 13 9.52 -1.48 -1.80
N LEU A 14 8.80 -2.40 -2.45
CA LEU A 14 7.50 -2.85 -1.95
C LEU A 14 7.66 -3.71 -0.68
N ALA A 15 8.73 -4.51 -0.58
CA ALA A 15 9.04 -5.25 0.65
C ALA A 15 9.28 -4.31 1.84
N ARG A 16 10.00 -3.20 1.63
CA ARG A 16 10.17 -2.16 2.66
C ARG A 16 8.85 -1.50 3.02
N ALA A 17 8.01 -1.20 2.02
CA ALA A 17 6.69 -0.64 2.26
C ALA A 17 5.84 -1.55 3.16
N LEU A 18 5.77 -2.85 2.85
CA LEU A 18 5.05 -3.85 3.63
C LEU A 18 5.64 -4.04 5.04
N SER A 19 6.96 -3.96 5.18
CA SER A 19 7.59 -4.01 6.51
C SER A 19 7.21 -2.79 7.36
N GLY A 20 7.07 -1.62 6.73
CA GLY A 20 6.64 -0.38 7.39
C GLY A 20 5.20 -0.45 7.90
N THR A 21 4.29 -1.11 7.17
CA THR A 21 2.87 -1.22 7.60
C THR A 21 2.72 -1.97 8.92
N LEU A 22 3.60 -2.93 9.21
CA LEU A 22 3.63 -3.66 10.49
C LEU A 22 4.02 -2.79 11.69
N ARG A 23 4.63 -1.62 11.44
CA ARG A 23 5.07 -0.64 12.45
C ARG A 23 4.24 0.64 12.42
N ASP A 24 3.10 0.62 11.73
CA ASP A 24 2.23 1.77 11.50
C ASP A 24 2.88 2.94 10.73
N GLU A 25 3.96 2.65 9.99
CA GLU A 25 4.71 3.62 9.21
C GLU A 25 4.13 3.74 7.79
N TRP A 26 3.64 4.94 7.44
CA TRP A 26 3.05 5.17 6.12
C TRP A 26 4.02 5.68 5.05
N LYS A 27 5.11 6.35 5.44
CA LYS A 27 6.06 6.97 4.50
C LYS A 27 6.65 5.95 3.50
N PRO A 28 7.06 4.74 3.91
CA PRO A 28 7.55 3.73 2.96
C PRO A 28 6.53 3.34 1.87
N ALA A 29 5.23 3.29 2.21
CA ALA A 29 4.16 3.01 1.26
C ALA A 29 3.96 4.18 0.28
N ALA A 30 4.04 5.43 0.77
CA ALA A 30 4.01 6.62 -0.07
C ALA A 30 5.20 6.66 -1.05
N ASP A 31 6.40 6.29 -0.60
CA ASP A 31 7.59 6.23 -1.45
C ASP A 31 7.45 5.15 -2.54
N ALA A 32 6.90 3.99 -2.19
CA ALA A 32 6.62 2.94 -3.17
C ALA A 32 5.64 3.41 -4.25
N MET A 33 4.55 4.09 -3.86
CA MET A 33 3.59 4.69 -4.78
C MET A 33 4.22 5.77 -5.67
N ALA A 34 5.07 6.62 -5.11
CA ALA A 34 5.78 7.66 -5.85
C ALA A 34 6.78 7.09 -6.89
N SER A 35 7.38 5.94 -6.61
CA SER A 35 8.29 5.24 -7.53
C SER A 35 7.58 4.48 -8.66
N ALA A 36 6.29 4.20 -8.51
CA ALA A 36 5.51 3.41 -9.46
C ALA A 36 5.06 4.25 -10.68
N ARG A 37 5.93 4.32 -11.70
CA ARG A 37 5.71 5.16 -12.90
C ARG A 37 4.82 4.54 -13.98
N SER A 38 4.86 3.22 -14.16
CA SER A 38 4.01 2.53 -15.13
C SER A 38 2.65 2.20 -14.53
N TRP A 39 1.64 2.11 -15.39
CA TRP A 39 0.28 1.72 -14.99
C TRP A 39 0.27 0.37 -14.26
N ASP A 40 0.90 -0.66 -14.84
CA ASP A 40 0.93 -2.00 -14.26
C ASP A 40 1.63 -2.03 -12.90
N ARG A 41 2.74 -1.29 -12.78
CA ARG A 41 3.47 -1.19 -11.51
C ARG A 41 2.62 -0.52 -10.45
N ARG A 42 1.92 0.55 -10.81
CA ARG A 42 1.07 1.30 -9.89
C ARG A 42 -0.13 0.48 -9.44
N ALA A 43 -0.76 -0.27 -10.35
CA ALA A 43 -1.84 -1.20 -10.01
C ALA A 43 -1.36 -2.30 -9.04
N TYR A 44 -0.20 -2.90 -9.30
CA TYR A 44 0.41 -3.90 -8.42
C TYR A 44 0.65 -3.36 -7.01
N VAL A 45 1.32 -2.20 -6.89
CA VAL A 45 1.59 -1.58 -5.58
C VAL A 45 0.30 -1.23 -4.84
N VAL A 46 -0.70 -0.64 -5.52
CA VAL A 46 -2.00 -0.31 -4.90
C VAL A 46 -2.67 -1.56 -4.35
N LEU A 47 -2.78 -2.62 -5.13
CA LEU A 47 -3.48 -3.84 -4.72
C LEU A 47 -2.75 -4.57 -3.59
N THR A 48 -1.42 -4.62 -3.64
CA THR A 48 -0.62 -5.22 -2.56
C THR A 48 -0.74 -4.43 -1.25
N LEU A 49 -0.66 -3.10 -1.31
CA LEU A 49 -0.85 -2.24 -0.15
C LEU A 49 -2.29 -2.30 0.39
N ALA A 50 -3.29 -2.38 -0.49
CA ALA A 50 -4.69 -2.53 -0.10
C ALA A 50 -4.94 -3.86 0.62
N ALA A 51 -4.36 -4.95 0.13
CA ALA A 51 -4.43 -6.25 0.80
C ALA A 51 -3.76 -6.24 2.18
N ALA A 52 -2.68 -5.47 2.36
CA ALA A 52 -2.07 -5.25 3.67
C ALA A 52 -2.98 -4.40 4.59
N ALA A 53 -3.56 -3.33 4.06
CA ALA A 53 -4.48 -2.45 4.79
C ALA A 53 -5.74 -3.18 5.26
N ALA A 54 -6.27 -4.10 4.44
CA ALA A 54 -7.45 -4.89 4.80
C ALA A 54 -7.24 -5.76 6.05
N ARG A 55 -5.99 -6.05 6.42
CA ARG A 55 -5.62 -6.77 7.65
C ARG A 55 -5.31 -5.84 8.81
N ARG A 56 -4.64 -4.70 8.53
CA ARG A 56 -4.29 -3.65 9.50
C ARG A 56 -4.17 -2.33 8.77
N ASP A 57 -5.05 -1.39 9.07
CA ASP A 57 -5.23 -0.13 8.35
C ASP A 57 -4.68 1.09 9.08
N VAL A 58 -4.17 0.95 10.32
CA VAL A 58 -3.67 2.07 11.15
C VAL A 58 -2.65 2.94 10.39
N TRP A 59 -1.68 2.34 9.70
CA TRP A 59 -0.73 3.08 8.87
C TRP A 59 -1.43 3.87 7.74
N LEU A 60 -2.47 3.32 7.13
CA LEU A 60 -3.20 3.97 6.03
C LEU A 60 -4.07 5.11 6.56
N THR A 61 -4.68 4.95 7.73
CA THR A 61 -5.37 6.03 8.45
C THR A 61 -4.39 7.16 8.76
N ASN A 62 -3.22 6.85 9.34
CA ASN A 62 -2.17 7.83 9.62
C ASN A 62 -1.70 8.55 8.35
N TRP A 63 -1.60 7.85 7.21
CA TRP A 63 -1.27 8.49 5.94
C TRP A 63 -2.33 9.52 5.53
N ARG A 64 -3.59 9.12 5.54
CA ARG A 64 -4.72 9.98 5.12
C ARG A 64 -4.86 11.20 6.02
N GLU A 65 -4.58 11.08 7.31
CA GLU A 65 -4.57 12.19 8.26
C GLU A 65 -3.37 13.11 8.05
N ALA A 66 -2.17 12.55 7.84
CA ALA A 66 -0.96 13.34 7.62
C ALA A 66 -0.96 14.09 6.27
N LYS A 67 -1.63 13.53 5.26
CA LYS A 67 -1.80 14.16 3.94
C LYS A 67 -3.25 14.06 3.44
N PRO A 68 -4.14 14.92 3.97
CA PRO A 68 -5.52 14.95 3.49
C PRO A 68 -5.58 15.24 1.99
N GLY A 69 -6.34 14.42 1.25
CA GLY A 69 -6.49 14.56 -0.21
C GLY A 69 -5.36 13.96 -1.05
N ASP A 70 -4.39 13.27 -0.44
CA ASP A 70 -3.37 12.51 -1.17
C ASP A 70 -4.03 11.42 -2.04
N ARG A 71 -3.81 11.51 -3.35
CA ARG A 71 -4.44 10.62 -4.35
C ARG A 71 -3.94 9.19 -4.23
N ASP A 72 -2.70 8.98 -3.80
CA ASP A 72 -2.13 7.65 -3.63
C ASP A 72 -2.77 6.95 -2.43
N ALA A 73 -2.88 7.67 -1.30
CA ALA A 73 -3.56 7.17 -0.11
C ALA A 73 -5.04 6.86 -0.38
N ALA A 74 -5.73 7.74 -1.13
CA ALA A 74 -7.12 7.55 -1.51
C ALA A 74 -7.31 6.31 -2.41
N ALA A 75 -6.40 6.08 -3.36
CA ALA A 75 -6.46 4.91 -4.24
C ALA A 75 -6.29 3.60 -3.46
N VAL A 76 -5.31 3.54 -2.54
CA VAL A 76 -5.09 2.37 -1.67
C VAL A 76 -6.31 2.11 -0.79
N HIS A 77 -6.89 3.16 -0.19
CA HIS A 77 -8.09 3.04 0.63
C HIS A 77 -9.30 2.55 -0.17
N ALA A 78 -9.54 3.10 -1.36
CA ALA A 78 -10.64 2.66 -2.22
C ALA A 78 -10.49 1.19 -2.62
N ALA A 79 -9.28 0.76 -2.99
CA ALA A 79 -9.00 -0.64 -3.30
C ALA A 79 -9.18 -1.56 -2.09
N MET A 80 -8.75 -1.13 -0.89
CA MET A 80 -8.96 -1.87 0.36
C MET A 80 -10.45 -2.09 0.64
N VAL A 81 -11.25 -1.03 0.54
CA VAL A 81 -12.71 -1.12 0.74
C VAL A 81 -13.35 -2.07 -0.28
N ALA A 82 -12.92 -2.01 -1.54
CA ALA A 82 -13.41 -2.91 -2.57
C ALA A 82 -13.08 -4.39 -2.27
N LEU A 83 -11.87 -4.68 -1.77
CA LEU A 83 -11.44 -6.03 -1.38
C LEU A 83 -12.21 -6.58 -0.17
N GLN A 84 -12.72 -5.72 0.71
CA GLN A 84 -13.51 -6.14 1.87
C GLN A 84 -14.99 -6.37 1.54
N ALA A 85 -15.47 -5.81 0.42
CA ALA A 85 -16.83 -5.96 -0.06
C ALA A 85 -17.06 -7.20 -0.95
N SER A 86 -15.98 -7.91 -1.30
CA SER A 86 -15.97 -9.13 -2.14
C SER A 86 -15.93 -10.40 -1.31
#